data_AF-A0A4Q3WXX8-F1
#
_entry.id   AF-A0A4Q3WXX8-F1
#
_cell.length_a   1.000
_cell.length_b   1.000
_cell.length_c   1.000
_cell.angle_alpha   90.00
_cell.angle_beta   90.00
_cell.angle_gamma   90.00
#
_symmetry.space_group_name_H-M   'P 1'
#
loop_
_entity.id
_entity.type
_entity.pdbx_description
1 polymer ?
#
loop_
_entity_poly.entity_id
_entity_poly.type
_entity_poly.pdbx_seq_one_letter_code
_entity_poly.pdbx_strand_id
1 'polypeptide(L)'
;MTPKTSKLTRRTFLTAAAATPGIAALSRFALAAPAAASKPGAENTDFSFVLLGDLHFDRMGHHDMEWLMREKPNDLRQIENYSRITTEMHPRLFAEVKETVAAIRQKGTSVPFVLHAGDLVEGLCGTPALAKTQSEEALAFTQNARLDTPFLFCKGNHDITGPGATEAYNSVFLPFLGEQRRQVTQNSNLTDPQPYFSFEIGQSFFAFFDAYDDASLEWLEGVLATTQARHIFVLIHPPVVPYGARSTWHLYSKPREAAQRERLLNVLGKHNAVVLGGHIHKYNLSARRTPTGRFVQLAVNSVIPRPTEKPSNILEGVGQYTPDQISVEPKFSPDTEAERRAALAAEAPFIDHFEYADAPGYAVISVKGDSVEAQIYSGLGKTLWRTRDLSALLRGPLAQG
;
A
#
# COMPACT_ATOMS: atom_id res chain seq x y z
N MET A 1 47.67 -24.13 -28.13
CA MET A 1 47.44 -24.08 -26.67
C MET A 1 46.12 -23.38 -26.45
N THR A 2 45.12 -24.15 -26.09
CA THR A 2 43.70 -23.76 -26.07
C THR A 2 43.14 -24.36 -24.79
N PRO A 3 42.60 -23.58 -23.83
CA PRO A 3 42.02 -24.17 -22.63
C PRO A 3 40.63 -24.73 -22.95
N LYS A 4 40.47 -26.04 -22.73
CA LYS A 4 39.19 -26.74 -22.82
C LYS A 4 38.33 -26.39 -21.59
N THR A 5 37.09 -26.00 -21.86
CA THR A 5 35.99 -25.90 -20.92
C THR A 5 35.56 -27.30 -20.46
N SER A 6 35.49 -27.54 -19.15
CA SER A 6 34.84 -28.73 -18.57
C SER A 6 33.52 -28.31 -17.91
N LYS A 7 32.43 -28.89 -18.40
CA LYS A 7 31.07 -28.76 -17.85
C LYS A 7 30.95 -29.69 -16.64
N LEU A 8 30.56 -29.15 -15.48
CA LEU A 8 30.15 -29.93 -14.31
C LEU A 8 28.64 -30.20 -14.39
N THR A 9 28.26 -31.48 -14.47
CA THR A 9 26.87 -31.94 -14.52
C THR A 9 26.41 -32.50 -13.17
N ARG A 10 25.26 -31.98 -12.69
CA ARG A 10 24.18 -32.45 -11.79
C ARG A 10 24.29 -33.73 -10.92
N ARG A 11 25.47 -34.29 -10.61
CA ARG A 11 25.59 -35.55 -9.86
C ARG A 11 26.55 -35.52 -8.65
N THR A 12 26.69 -34.36 -8.01
CA THR A 12 27.53 -34.20 -6.82
C THR A 12 26.84 -33.36 -5.74
N PHE A 13 25.67 -33.79 -5.25
CA PHE A 13 25.06 -33.15 -4.07
C PHE A 13 24.18 -34.05 -3.18
N LEU A 14 24.36 -35.37 -3.19
CA LEU A 14 23.60 -36.25 -2.29
C LEU A 14 24.46 -37.39 -1.75
N THR A 15 25.19 -37.11 -0.66
CA THR A 15 25.67 -38.12 0.31
C THR A 15 25.89 -37.46 1.66
N ALA A 16 24.80 -37.32 2.43
CA ALA A 16 24.81 -37.30 3.90
C ALA A 16 23.36 -37.39 4.40
N ALA A 17 22.83 -38.61 4.52
CA ALA A 17 21.84 -39.03 5.53
C ALA A 17 21.21 -40.36 5.08
N ALA A 18 21.82 -41.46 5.48
CA ALA A 18 21.18 -42.76 5.50
C ALA A 18 21.33 -43.33 6.91
N ALA A 19 20.22 -43.37 7.66
CA ALA A 19 19.95 -44.31 8.75
C ALA A 19 18.47 -44.19 9.20
N THR A 20 17.61 -44.89 8.45
CA THR A 20 16.44 -45.76 8.80
C THR A 20 15.78 -45.73 10.20
N PRO A 21 14.56 -46.30 10.41
CA PRO A 21 13.47 -46.71 9.49
C PRO A 21 12.06 -46.20 9.92
N GLY A 22 11.06 -46.37 9.05
CA GLY A 22 9.74 -45.75 9.16
C GLY A 22 8.69 -46.40 10.07
N ILE A 23 7.56 -45.70 10.21
CA ILE A 23 6.26 -46.22 10.65
C ILE A 23 5.15 -45.54 9.82
N ALA A 24 4.14 -46.35 9.55
CA ALA A 24 2.98 -46.19 8.69
C ALA A 24 2.16 -44.89 8.82
N ALA A 25 1.46 -44.61 7.71
CA ALA A 25 0.32 -43.72 7.63
C ALA A 25 -0.78 -44.09 8.65
N LEU A 26 -1.33 -43.10 9.34
CA LEU A 26 -2.66 -43.15 9.94
C LEU A 26 -3.24 -41.73 10.01
N SER A 27 -4.36 -41.56 9.32
CA SER A 27 -5.26 -40.41 9.32
C SER A 27 -5.69 -40.03 10.74
N ARG A 28 -5.73 -38.72 11.06
CA ARG A 28 -6.57 -38.19 12.13
C ARG A 28 -7.13 -36.81 11.78
N PHE A 29 -8.45 -36.74 11.78
CA PHE A 29 -9.25 -35.54 12.01
C PHE A 29 -8.89 -34.87 13.35
N ALA A 30 -9.32 -33.60 13.46
CA ALA A 30 -9.43 -32.77 14.68
C ALA A 30 -8.14 -32.00 15.04
N LEU A 31 -8.15 -30.73 15.47
CA LEU A 31 -9.17 -29.86 16.05
C LEU A 31 -8.93 -28.40 15.61
N ALA A 32 -9.98 -27.58 15.74
CA ALA A 32 -9.91 -26.12 15.73
C ALA A 32 -8.72 -25.60 16.55
N ALA A 33 -7.90 -24.75 15.94
CA ALA A 33 -6.82 -24.06 16.62
C ALA A 33 -7.41 -23.14 17.71
N PRO A 34 -6.90 -23.17 18.95
CA PRO A 34 -7.33 -22.22 19.96
C PRO A 34 -6.92 -20.81 19.54
N ALA A 35 -7.77 -19.83 19.83
CA ALA A 35 -7.45 -18.41 19.67
C ALA A 35 -6.07 -18.12 20.28
N ALA A 36 -5.16 -17.60 19.46
CA ALA A 36 -3.81 -17.27 19.89
C ALA A 36 -3.88 -16.28 21.07
N ALA A 37 -3.50 -16.75 22.25
CA ALA A 37 -3.33 -15.89 23.41
C ALA A 37 -2.21 -14.89 23.12
N SER A 38 -2.53 -13.60 23.20
CA SER A 38 -1.56 -12.51 23.08
C SER A 38 -0.42 -12.68 24.08
N LYS A 39 0.83 -12.43 23.64
CA LYS A 39 2.00 -12.37 24.52
C LYS A 39 1.71 -11.55 25.78
N PRO A 40 1.98 -12.06 26.99
CA PRO A 40 2.01 -11.23 28.18
C PRO A 40 3.25 -10.31 28.09
N GLY A 41 3.03 -8.99 28.05
CA GLY A 41 4.11 -8.00 28.20
C GLY A 41 4.25 -6.95 27.08
N ALA A 42 3.51 -7.03 25.98
CA ALA A 42 3.34 -5.87 25.11
C ALA A 42 2.17 -5.05 25.66
N GLU A 43 2.45 -3.94 26.35
CA GLU A 43 1.41 -3.01 26.78
C GLU A 43 0.55 -2.62 25.57
N ASN A 44 -0.78 -2.62 25.73
CA ASN A 44 -1.71 -2.10 24.73
C ASN A 44 -1.44 -0.60 24.60
N THR A 45 -0.58 -0.22 23.66
CA THR A 45 -0.33 1.18 23.38
C THR A 45 -1.34 1.63 22.34
N ASP A 46 -2.33 2.39 22.78
CA ASP A 46 -3.23 3.09 21.87
C ASP A 46 -2.43 4.14 21.09
N PHE A 47 -2.62 4.19 19.78
CA PHE A 47 -1.97 5.17 18.92
C PHE A 47 -2.85 5.52 17.73
N SER A 48 -2.55 6.64 17.09
CA SER A 48 -3.11 6.99 15.80
C SER A 48 -2.01 7.32 14.81
N PHE A 49 -2.26 7.17 13.52
CA PHE A 49 -1.36 7.61 12.47
C PHE A 49 -2.15 8.24 11.33
N VAL A 50 -1.51 9.14 10.60
CA VAL A 50 -2.09 9.73 9.39
C VAL A 50 -1.69 8.85 8.20
N LEU A 51 -2.63 8.61 7.29
CA LEU A 51 -2.42 7.94 6.01
C LEU A 51 -2.69 8.93 4.87
N LEU A 52 -1.67 9.14 4.05
CA LEU A 52 -1.72 9.83 2.77
C LEU A 52 -1.61 8.81 1.63
N GLY A 53 -1.99 9.18 0.42
CA GLY A 53 -1.74 8.39 -0.79
C GLY A 53 -1.48 9.32 -1.96
N ASP A 54 -0.78 8.89 -3.00
CA ASP A 54 -0.66 9.61 -4.28
C ASP A 54 -0.46 11.13 -4.11
N LEU A 55 0.76 11.55 -3.75
CA LEU A 55 1.05 12.98 -3.70
C LEU A 55 1.44 13.49 -5.08
N HIS A 56 2.19 12.68 -5.84
CA HIS A 56 2.74 13.10 -7.13
C HIS A 56 3.46 14.45 -7.02
N PHE A 57 4.38 14.55 -6.05
CA PHE A 57 5.21 15.74 -5.90
C PHE A 57 5.94 16.01 -7.21
N ASP A 58 5.79 17.23 -7.71
CA ASP A 58 6.25 17.57 -9.03
C ASP A 58 6.55 19.06 -9.23
N ARG A 59 7.41 19.37 -10.19
CA ARG A 59 7.68 20.74 -10.67
C ARG A 59 8.04 20.68 -12.15
N MET A 60 7.59 21.67 -12.92
CA MET A 60 7.95 21.80 -14.34
C MET A 60 9.47 21.77 -14.58
N GLY A 61 10.28 22.29 -13.64
CA GLY A 61 11.75 22.26 -13.72
C GLY A 61 12.39 20.89 -13.52
N HIS A 62 11.61 19.86 -13.16
CA HIS A 62 12.05 18.48 -13.01
C HIS A 62 11.96 17.67 -14.30
N HIS A 63 11.52 18.27 -15.41
CA HIS A 63 11.33 17.55 -16.67
C HIS A 63 12.22 18.08 -17.78
N ASP A 64 12.84 17.16 -18.51
CA ASP A 64 13.29 17.42 -19.86
C ASP A 64 12.05 17.53 -20.76
N MET A 65 11.67 18.76 -21.08
CA MET A 65 10.45 19.06 -21.83
C MET A 65 10.51 18.55 -23.27
N GLU A 66 11.69 18.50 -23.89
CA GLU A 66 11.84 17.95 -25.24
C GLU A 66 11.61 16.44 -25.23
N TRP A 67 12.18 15.75 -24.25
CA TRP A 67 11.93 14.32 -24.05
C TRP A 67 10.46 14.05 -23.72
N LEU A 68 9.87 14.81 -22.80
CA LEU A 68 8.49 14.61 -22.33
C LEU A 68 7.49 14.79 -23.48
N MET A 69 7.62 15.86 -24.28
CA MET A 69 6.72 16.10 -25.41
C MET A 69 6.86 15.03 -26.51
N ARG A 70 8.05 14.43 -26.66
CA ARG A 70 8.30 13.39 -27.67
C ARG A 70 7.80 12.02 -27.22
N GLU A 71 8.16 11.59 -26.01
CA GLU A 71 7.95 10.22 -25.53
C GLU A 71 6.65 10.05 -24.73
N LYS A 72 6.15 11.13 -24.12
CA LYS A 72 5.03 11.15 -23.17
C LYS A 72 4.06 12.33 -23.40
N PRO A 73 3.66 12.62 -24.65
CA PRO A 73 2.84 13.80 -24.97
C PRO A 73 1.49 13.83 -24.24
N ASN A 74 0.94 12.66 -23.90
CA ASN A 74 -0.35 12.55 -23.20
C ASN A 74 -0.25 12.86 -21.70
N ASP A 75 0.96 12.83 -21.12
CA ASP A 75 1.19 13.03 -19.69
C ASP A 75 1.48 14.50 -19.34
N LEU A 76 1.74 15.36 -20.34
CA LEU A 76 2.07 16.78 -20.11
C LEU A 76 1.02 17.51 -19.28
N ARG A 77 -0.26 17.33 -19.60
CA ARG A 77 -1.37 17.97 -18.85
C ARG A 77 -1.43 17.49 -17.40
N GLN A 78 -1.05 16.24 -17.15
CA GLN A 78 -0.99 15.68 -15.81
C GLN A 78 0.14 16.34 -15.01
N ILE A 79 1.34 16.39 -15.58
CA ILE A 79 2.52 17.07 -15.01
C ILE A 79 2.24 18.54 -14.70
N GLU A 80 1.65 19.29 -15.63
CA GLU A 80 1.26 20.69 -15.38
C GLU A 80 0.32 20.81 -14.17
N ASN A 81 -0.65 19.90 -14.05
CA ASN A 81 -1.59 19.92 -12.94
C ASN A 81 -0.94 19.50 -11.60
N TYR A 82 -0.08 18.49 -11.58
CA TYR A 82 0.60 18.04 -10.36
C TYR A 82 1.68 19.01 -9.90
N SER A 83 2.38 19.66 -10.83
CA SER A 83 3.26 20.80 -10.53
C SER A 83 2.50 21.96 -9.87
N ARG A 84 1.29 22.27 -10.35
CA ARG A 84 0.41 23.26 -9.71
C ARG A 84 -0.03 22.81 -8.32
N ILE A 85 -0.52 21.57 -8.18
CA ILE A 85 -0.97 21.01 -6.89
C ILE A 85 0.20 21.00 -5.87
N THR A 86 1.39 20.65 -6.31
CA THR A 86 2.60 20.68 -5.47
C THR A 86 2.89 22.08 -4.95
N THR A 87 2.70 23.10 -5.78
CA THR A 87 2.94 24.50 -5.40
C THR A 87 1.83 25.04 -4.50
N GLU A 88 0.57 24.77 -4.82
CA GLU A 88 -0.58 25.44 -4.20
C GLU A 88 -1.17 24.67 -3.01
N MET A 89 -1.18 23.34 -3.09
CA MET A 89 -1.98 22.48 -2.25
C MET A 89 -1.15 21.67 -1.26
N HIS A 90 0.00 21.12 -1.65
CA HIS A 90 0.83 20.32 -0.74
C HIS A 90 1.27 21.07 0.51
N PRO A 91 1.73 22.35 0.46
CA PRO A 91 2.12 23.07 1.68
C PRO A 91 0.97 23.17 2.69
N ARG A 92 -0.27 23.32 2.20
CA ARG A 92 -1.47 23.45 3.02
C ARG A 92 -1.89 22.11 3.59
N LEU A 93 -1.83 21.04 2.79
CA LEU A 93 -2.06 19.68 3.25
C LEU A 93 -1.08 19.31 4.37
N PHE A 94 0.21 19.56 4.20
CA PHE A 94 1.21 19.22 5.20
C PHE A 94 1.10 20.08 6.47
N ALA A 95 0.72 21.35 6.36
CA ALA A 95 0.38 22.17 7.53
C ALA A 95 -0.81 21.58 8.30
N GLU A 96 -1.85 21.13 7.59
CA GLU A 96 -3.03 20.51 8.18
C GLU A 96 -2.74 19.15 8.81
N VAL A 97 -1.91 18.33 8.18
CA VAL A 97 -1.41 17.06 8.74
C VAL A 97 -0.63 17.34 10.02
N LYS A 98 0.26 18.34 10.03
CA LYS A 98 0.99 18.75 11.24
C LYS A 98 0.05 19.17 12.36
N GLU A 99 -0.94 19.99 12.06
CA GLU A 99 -1.97 20.40 13.04
C GLU A 99 -2.77 19.21 13.55
N THR A 100 -3.10 18.25 12.67
CA THR A 100 -3.82 17.02 13.03
C THR A 100 -2.98 16.16 13.97
N VAL A 101 -1.69 15.95 13.67
CA VAL A 101 -0.74 15.25 14.54
C VAL A 101 -0.66 15.91 15.92
N ALA A 102 -0.51 17.24 15.96
CA ALA A 102 -0.45 17.99 17.20
C ALA A 102 -1.75 17.88 18.02
N ALA A 103 -2.92 17.99 17.37
CA ALA A 103 -4.21 17.90 18.02
C ALA A 103 -4.48 16.50 18.61
N ILE A 104 -4.02 15.43 17.95
CA ILE A 104 -4.12 14.07 18.49
C ILE A 104 -3.22 13.92 19.74
N ARG A 105 -1.97 14.40 19.67
CA ARG A 105 -1.03 14.36 20.79
C ARG A 105 -1.52 15.18 22.00
N GLN A 106 -2.14 16.33 21.77
CA GLN A 106 -2.74 17.14 22.83
C GLN A 106 -3.85 16.40 23.60
N LYS A 107 -4.51 15.42 22.97
CA LYS A 107 -5.51 14.55 23.61
C LYS A 107 -4.88 13.34 24.33
N GLY A 108 -3.55 13.25 24.38
CA GLY A 108 -2.82 12.17 25.05
C GLY A 108 -2.63 10.90 24.21
N THR A 109 -2.97 10.91 22.92
CA THR A 109 -2.76 9.76 22.02
C THR A 109 -1.43 9.90 21.28
N SER A 110 -0.65 8.82 21.24
CA SER A 110 0.61 8.79 20.49
C SER A 110 0.35 8.88 18.98
N VAL A 111 1.21 9.61 18.27
CA VAL A 111 1.29 9.59 16.81
C VAL A 111 2.72 9.23 16.44
N PRO A 112 3.02 7.93 16.24
CA PRO A 112 4.39 7.46 16.06
C PRO A 112 4.91 7.69 14.65
N PHE A 113 4.04 7.87 13.64
CA PHE A 113 4.43 8.14 12.26
C PHE A 113 3.26 8.70 11.43
N VAL A 114 3.62 9.21 10.25
CA VAL A 114 2.73 9.40 9.10
C VAL A 114 3.11 8.37 8.03
N LEU A 115 2.09 7.74 7.44
CA LEU A 115 2.23 6.78 6.35
C LEU A 115 1.81 7.42 5.03
N HIS A 116 2.49 7.08 3.95
CA HIS A 116 2.10 7.43 2.59
C HIS A 116 2.09 6.19 1.69
N ALA A 117 1.01 6.01 0.93
CA ALA A 117 0.71 4.78 0.21
C ALA A 117 1.34 4.70 -1.20
N GLY A 118 2.48 5.37 -1.44
CA GLY A 118 3.22 5.33 -2.70
C GLY A 118 2.77 6.37 -3.72
N ASP A 119 3.59 6.53 -4.76
CA ASP A 119 3.56 7.66 -5.70
C ASP A 119 3.78 8.99 -4.96
N LEU A 120 4.94 9.06 -4.29
CA LEU A 120 5.39 10.28 -3.61
C LEU A 120 5.77 11.34 -4.65
N VAL A 121 6.39 10.94 -5.75
CA VAL A 121 6.74 11.80 -6.90
C VAL A 121 6.03 11.38 -8.18
N GLU A 122 5.90 12.30 -9.14
CA GLU A 122 5.30 12.01 -10.45
C GLU A 122 6.23 11.19 -11.38
N GLY A 123 7.54 11.25 -11.18
CA GLY A 123 8.51 10.64 -12.09
C GLY A 123 8.55 11.35 -13.45
N LEU A 124 8.75 10.59 -14.53
CA LEU A 124 8.72 11.08 -15.93
C LEU A 124 9.68 12.27 -16.20
N CYS A 125 10.81 12.32 -15.51
CA CYS A 125 11.75 13.45 -15.55
C CYS A 125 12.59 13.54 -16.84
N GLY A 126 12.67 12.46 -17.62
CA GLY A 126 13.40 12.40 -18.89
C GLY A 126 14.91 12.24 -18.80
N THR A 127 15.54 12.54 -17.67
CA THR A 127 16.96 12.24 -17.42
C THR A 127 17.20 11.76 -15.99
N PRO A 128 18.26 10.94 -15.75
CA PRO A 128 18.62 10.51 -14.40
C PRO A 128 18.94 11.65 -13.44
N ALA A 129 19.54 12.73 -13.92
CA ALA A 129 19.86 13.90 -13.09
C ALA A 129 18.58 14.57 -12.57
N LEU A 130 17.59 14.76 -13.46
CA LEU A 130 16.33 15.37 -13.09
C LEU A 130 15.46 14.45 -12.21
N ALA A 131 15.49 13.13 -12.44
CA ALA A 131 14.83 12.16 -11.56
C ALA A 131 15.39 12.23 -10.13
N LYS A 132 16.71 12.31 -9.99
CA LYS A 132 17.36 12.51 -8.70
C LYS A 132 16.96 13.85 -8.06
N THR A 133 16.90 14.94 -8.83
CA THR A 133 16.44 16.25 -8.35
C THR A 133 15.00 16.20 -7.83
N GLN A 134 14.06 15.58 -8.56
CA GLN A 134 12.66 15.47 -8.11
C GLN A 134 12.57 14.71 -6.77
N SER A 135 13.29 13.58 -6.64
CA SER A 135 13.33 12.81 -5.39
C SER A 135 13.95 13.60 -4.23
N GLU A 136 15.08 14.30 -4.45
CA GLU A 136 15.74 15.11 -3.42
C GLU A 136 14.85 16.26 -2.95
N GLU A 137 14.18 16.95 -3.87
CA GLU A 137 13.29 18.05 -3.54
C GLU A 137 11.98 17.59 -2.88
N ALA A 138 11.46 16.42 -3.23
CA ALA A 138 10.30 15.82 -2.56
C ALA A 138 10.62 15.48 -1.09
N LEU A 139 11.80 14.93 -0.81
CA LEU A 139 12.26 14.69 0.56
C LEU A 139 12.48 16.00 1.31
N ALA A 140 13.14 16.98 0.68
CA ALA A 140 13.35 18.29 1.29
C ALA A 140 12.02 18.95 1.65
N PHE A 141 11.02 18.87 0.77
CA PHE A 141 9.66 19.34 1.04
C PHE A 141 9.05 18.65 2.27
N THR A 142 9.09 17.31 2.31
CA THR A 142 8.56 16.49 3.40
C THR A 142 9.24 16.81 4.74
N GLN A 143 10.57 16.93 4.74
CA GLN A 143 11.35 17.25 5.94
C GLN A 143 11.09 18.68 6.42
N ASN A 144 10.99 19.65 5.50
CA ASN A 144 10.74 21.06 5.82
C ASN A 144 9.33 21.29 6.40
N ALA A 145 8.37 20.41 6.10
CA ALA A 145 7.06 20.45 6.76
C ALA A 145 7.14 20.21 8.27
N ARG A 146 8.20 19.57 8.77
CA ARG A 146 8.44 19.29 10.20
C ARG A 146 7.20 18.74 10.88
N LEU A 147 6.75 17.56 10.43
CA LEU A 147 5.58 16.88 11.01
C LEU A 147 5.82 16.38 12.45
N ASP A 148 7.04 16.52 12.97
CA ASP A 148 7.48 16.12 14.31
C ASP A 148 7.20 14.63 14.60
N THR A 149 7.20 13.82 13.55
CA THR A 149 7.02 12.37 13.56
C THR A 149 7.62 11.78 12.28
N PRO A 150 8.14 10.55 12.32
CA PRO A 150 8.64 9.86 11.13
C PRO A 150 7.63 9.80 9.97
N PHE A 151 8.13 9.95 8.75
CA PHE A 151 7.34 9.84 7.51
C PHE A 151 7.80 8.60 6.73
N LEU A 152 6.93 7.59 6.62
CA LEU A 152 7.23 6.32 5.98
C LEU A 152 6.32 6.13 4.78
N PHE A 153 6.84 5.55 3.70
CA PHE A 153 6.08 5.30 2.49
C PHE A 153 6.43 3.97 1.84
N CYS A 154 5.47 3.38 1.13
CA CYS A 154 5.75 2.28 0.21
C CYS A 154 6.07 2.84 -1.18
N LYS A 155 6.72 2.04 -2.03
CA LYS A 155 7.02 2.40 -3.41
C LYS A 155 5.74 2.38 -4.26
N GLY A 156 5.48 3.44 -5.01
CA GLY A 156 4.52 3.46 -6.12
C GLY A 156 5.19 3.37 -7.49
N ASN A 157 4.40 3.27 -8.56
CA ASN A 157 4.94 3.13 -9.91
C ASN A 157 5.59 4.42 -10.39
N HIS A 158 5.03 5.58 -10.07
CA HIS A 158 5.59 6.86 -10.49
C HIS A 158 6.95 7.14 -9.82
N ASP A 159 7.16 6.62 -8.61
CA ASP A 159 8.44 6.72 -7.90
C ASP A 159 9.61 6.04 -8.65
N ILE A 160 9.33 5.17 -9.63
CA ILE A 160 10.33 4.47 -10.46
C ILE A 160 10.07 4.61 -11.97
N THR A 161 9.20 5.52 -12.39
CA THR A 161 8.85 5.69 -13.80
C THR A 161 9.72 6.75 -14.48
N GLY A 162 10.42 6.34 -15.55
CA GLY A 162 11.20 7.23 -16.41
C GLY A 162 12.72 7.03 -16.29
N PRO A 163 13.51 7.67 -17.17
CA PRO A 163 14.96 7.50 -17.18
C PRO A 163 15.62 7.85 -15.84
N GLY A 164 16.27 6.87 -15.22
CA GLY A 164 17.02 7.02 -13.96
C GLY A 164 16.17 7.06 -12.68
N ALA A 165 14.86 6.85 -12.76
CA ALA A 165 13.97 6.94 -11.61
C ALA A 165 14.22 5.82 -10.57
N THR A 166 14.49 4.59 -11.01
CA THR A 166 14.86 3.48 -10.10
C THR A 166 16.15 3.78 -9.34
N GLU A 167 17.16 4.32 -10.03
CA GLU A 167 18.44 4.72 -9.43
C GLU A 167 18.25 5.89 -8.45
N ALA A 168 17.39 6.86 -8.78
CA ALA A 168 17.02 7.95 -7.89
C ALA A 168 16.31 7.42 -6.62
N TYR A 169 15.31 6.54 -6.78
CA TYR A 169 14.63 5.87 -5.66
C TYR A 169 15.64 5.19 -4.72
N ASN A 170 16.54 4.39 -5.30
CA ASN A 170 17.50 3.62 -4.52
C ASN A 170 18.54 4.49 -3.81
N SER A 171 18.98 5.58 -4.44
CA SER A 171 20.03 6.45 -3.88
C SER A 171 19.50 7.55 -2.96
N VAL A 172 18.22 7.92 -3.08
CA VAL A 172 17.62 9.02 -2.32
C VAL A 172 16.57 8.53 -1.31
N PHE A 173 15.56 7.80 -1.78
CA PHE A 173 14.43 7.39 -0.95
C PHE A 173 14.75 6.23 0.00
N LEU A 174 15.48 5.20 -0.45
CA LEU A 174 15.81 4.06 0.41
C LEU A 174 16.61 4.47 1.66
N PRO A 175 17.70 5.27 1.57
CA PRO A 175 18.42 5.73 2.76
C PRO A 175 17.53 6.50 3.73
N PHE A 176 16.66 7.37 3.21
CA PHE A 176 15.68 8.10 4.01
C PHE A 176 14.70 7.16 4.73
N LEU A 177 14.09 6.22 4.02
CA LEU A 177 13.19 5.23 4.62
C LEU A 177 13.88 4.40 5.71
N GLY A 178 15.14 4.01 5.50
CA GLY A 178 15.95 3.34 6.51
C GLY A 178 16.10 4.17 7.80
N GLU A 179 16.34 5.48 7.65
CA GLU A 179 16.42 6.40 8.78
C GLU A 179 15.08 6.60 9.49
N GLN A 180 14.00 6.85 8.74
CA GLN A 180 12.66 7.00 9.32
C GLN A 180 12.21 5.73 10.04
N ARG A 181 12.54 4.55 9.49
CA ARG A 181 12.22 3.26 10.12
C ARG A 181 12.96 3.08 11.44
N ARG A 182 14.25 3.46 11.53
CA ARG A 182 15.03 3.42 12.78
C ARG A 182 14.41 4.27 13.89
N GLN A 183 13.72 5.35 13.55
CA GLN A 183 13.07 6.21 14.53
C GLN A 183 11.78 5.60 15.12
N VAL A 184 11.15 4.65 14.43
CA VAL A 184 9.92 3.99 14.89
C VAL A 184 10.16 2.61 15.51
N THR A 185 11.27 1.94 15.20
CA THR A 185 11.58 0.61 15.72
C THR A 185 12.61 0.66 16.84
N GLN A 186 12.41 -0.12 17.89
CA GLN A 186 13.39 -0.32 18.96
C GLN A 186 14.51 -1.30 18.58
N ASN A 187 14.49 -1.84 17.35
CA ASN A 187 15.46 -2.83 16.91
C ASN A 187 16.75 -2.18 16.39
N SER A 188 17.84 -2.30 17.14
CA SER A 188 19.17 -1.79 16.77
C SER A 188 19.86 -2.57 15.64
N ASN A 189 19.31 -3.73 15.23
CA ASN A 189 19.93 -4.62 14.25
C ASN A 189 19.29 -4.50 12.85
N LEU A 190 18.78 -3.31 12.49
CA LEU A 190 18.25 -3.09 11.15
C LEU A 190 19.37 -3.22 10.12
N THR A 191 19.17 -4.10 9.14
CA THR A 191 20.00 -4.23 7.94
C THR A 191 19.83 -3.02 7.03
N ASP A 192 20.62 -2.98 5.96
CA ASP A 192 20.51 -1.98 4.89
C ASP A 192 19.06 -1.75 4.45
N PRO A 193 18.69 -0.51 4.10
CA PRO A 193 17.34 -0.18 3.68
C PRO A 193 16.92 -1.03 2.48
N GLN A 194 15.75 -1.68 2.61
CA GLN A 194 15.12 -2.49 1.58
C GLN A 194 13.81 -1.80 1.14
N PRO A 195 13.38 -1.96 -0.12
CA PRO A 195 12.15 -1.35 -0.60
C PRO A 195 10.89 -2.01 -0.02
N TYR A 196 11.00 -3.26 0.43
CA TYR A 196 10.02 -3.93 1.27
C TYR A 196 10.59 -4.14 2.68
N PHE A 197 9.80 -3.83 3.71
CA PHE A 197 10.27 -3.89 5.10
C PHE A 197 9.11 -3.96 6.09
N SER A 198 9.41 -4.30 7.34
CA SER A 198 8.40 -4.32 8.40
C SER A 198 8.90 -3.80 9.73
N PHE A 199 7.96 -3.44 10.61
CA PHE A 199 8.22 -3.13 12.01
C PHE A 199 6.96 -3.38 12.85
N GLU A 200 7.14 -3.43 14.18
CA GLU A 200 6.06 -3.57 15.14
C GLU A 200 5.99 -2.33 16.05
N ILE A 201 4.77 -1.92 16.40
CA ILE A 201 4.48 -0.97 17.48
C ILE A 201 3.35 -1.55 18.33
N GLY A 202 3.61 -1.72 19.62
CA GLY A 202 2.64 -2.35 20.53
C GLY A 202 2.25 -3.73 20.03
N GLN A 203 0.95 -3.95 19.82
CA GLN A 203 0.41 -5.19 19.24
C GLN A 203 0.07 -5.06 17.73
N SER A 204 0.68 -4.09 17.04
CA SER A 204 0.47 -3.86 15.61
C SER A 204 1.73 -4.17 14.81
N PHE A 205 1.58 -4.88 13.70
CA PHE A 205 2.63 -5.17 12.73
C PHE A 205 2.35 -4.43 11.43
N PHE A 206 3.36 -3.76 10.90
CA PHE A 206 3.29 -3.03 9.64
C PHE A 206 4.26 -3.66 8.65
N ALA A 207 3.75 -4.08 7.48
CA ALA A 207 4.55 -4.52 6.35
C ALA A 207 4.39 -3.55 5.17
N PHE A 208 5.50 -3.14 4.60
CA PHE A 208 5.58 -2.34 3.39
C PHE A 208 5.95 -3.28 2.26
N PHE A 209 5.03 -3.48 1.34
CA PHE A 209 5.20 -4.36 0.20
C PHE A 209 5.70 -3.57 -0.99
N ASP A 210 6.74 -4.06 -1.67
CA ASP A 210 7.15 -3.50 -2.96
C ASP A 210 6.45 -4.27 -4.08
N ALA A 211 5.46 -3.64 -4.71
CA ALA A 211 4.70 -4.21 -5.83
C ALA A 211 5.52 -4.42 -7.11
N TYR A 212 6.76 -3.93 -7.12
CA TYR A 212 7.67 -3.95 -8.27
C TYR A 212 8.91 -4.82 -8.02
N ASP A 213 8.92 -5.60 -6.93
CA ASP A 213 9.96 -6.58 -6.61
C ASP A 213 9.34 -7.98 -6.45
N ASP A 214 9.81 -8.94 -7.24
CA ASP A 214 9.32 -10.32 -7.26
C ASP A 214 9.54 -11.07 -5.92
N ALA A 215 10.51 -10.62 -5.10
CA ALA A 215 10.78 -11.23 -3.79
C ALA A 215 9.77 -10.81 -2.71
N SER A 216 9.02 -9.71 -2.91
CA SER A 216 8.13 -9.15 -1.90
C SER A 216 7.06 -10.12 -1.41
N LEU A 217 6.52 -10.98 -2.28
CA LEU A 217 5.46 -11.93 -1.89
C LEU A 217 5.98 -13.02 -0.96
N GLU A 218 7.12 -13.63 -1.29
CA GLU A 218 7.73 -14.65 -0.44
C GLU A 218 8.20 -14.04 0.89
N TRP A 219 8.76 -12.84 0.85
CA TRP A 219 9.12 -12.09 2.05
C TRP A 219 7.89 -11.82 2.95
N LEU A 220 6.79 -11.32 2.37
CA LEU A 220 5.56 -11.02 3.11
C LEU A 220 4.99 -12.27 3.79
N GLU A 221 4.93 -13.39 3.08
CA GLU A 221 4.51 -14.68 3.64
C GLU A 221 5.38 -15.11 4.82
N GLY A 222 6.71 -14.95 4.69
CA GLY A 222 7.66 -15.28 5.75
C GLY A 222 7.50 -14.43 7.01
N VAL A 223 7.38 -13.10 6.87
CA VAL A 223 7.22 -12.22 8.04
C VAL A 223 5.85 -12.39 8.70
N LEU A 224 4.79 -12.57 7.91
CA LEU A 224 3.44 -12.81 8.47
C LEU A 224 3.32 -14.18 9.15
N ALA A 225 4.04 -15.21 8.68
CA ALA A 225 4.06 -16.51 9.34
C ALA A 225 4.66 -16.50 10.75
N THR A 226 5.41 -15.45 11.10
CA THR A 226 6.16 -15.38 12.38
C THR A 226 5.64 -14.32 13.33
N THR A 227 4.97 -13.27 12.83
CA THR A 227 4.42 -12.24 13.70
C THR A 227 3.30 -12.79 14.60
N GLN A 228 3.24 -12.26 15.82
CA GLN A 228 2.18 -12.52 16.79
C GLN A 228 1.36 -11.26 17.08
N ALA A 229 1.53 -10.22 16.25
CA ALA A 229 0.77 -9.00 16.38
C ALA A 229 -0.72 -9.26 16.19
N ARG A 230 -1.53 -8.50 16.92
CA ARG A 230 -2.99 -8.54 16.86
C ARG A 230 -3.50 -7.84 15.62
N HIS A 231 -2.95 -6.67 15.32
CA HIS A 231 -3.34 -5.85 14.17
C HIS A 231 -2.27 -5.95 13.10
N ILE A 232 -2.67 -6.37 11.90
CA ILE A 232 -1.77 -6.51 10.76
C ILE A 232 -2.12 -5.45 9.73
N PHE A 233 -1.19 -4.54 9.46
CA PHE A 233 -1.29 -3.54 8.39
C PHE A 233 -0.31 -3.90 7.27
N VAL A 234 -0.80 -3.92 6.03
CA VAL A 234 0.04 -4.15 4.86
C VAL A 234 -0.13 -2.99 3.88
N LEU A 235 0.94 -2.22 3.66
CA LEU A 235 0.94 -1.12 2.71
C LEU A 235 1.32 -1.67 1.33
N ILE A 236 0.42 -1.49 0.37
CA ILE A 236 0.59 -1.93 -1.02
C ILE A 236 0.05 -0.81 -1.89
N HIS A 237 0.89 -0.23 -2.76
CA HIS A 237 0.48 0.92 -3.56
C HIS A 237 -0.67 0.58 -4.55
N PRO A 238 -0.51 -0.37 -5.50
CA PRO A 238 -1.64 -0.81 -6.32
C PRO A 238 -2.71 -1.54 -5.48
N PRO A 239 -3.99 -1.44 -5.86
CA PRO A 239 -5.05 -2.18 -5.18
C PRO A 239 -4.79 -3.68 -5.18
N VAL A 240 -5.19 -4.35 -4.11
CA VAL A 240 -5.32 -5.82 -4.08
C VAL A 240 -6.73 -6.22 -4.53
N VAL A 241 -7.77 -5.52 -4.10
CA VAL A 241 -9.13 -5.71 -4.58
C VAL A 241 -9.36 -4.74 -5.74
N PRO A 242 -9.72 -5.20 -6.95
CA PRO A 242 -10.04 -4.31 -8.06
C PRO A 242 -11.26 -3.44 -7.74
N TYR A 243 -11.30 -2.21 -8.24
CA TYR A 243 -12.47 -1.33 -8.10
C TYR A 243 -12.50 -0.23 -9.18
N GLY A 244 -13.68 0.33 -9.40
CA GLY A 244 -13.89 1.47 -10.29
C GLY A 244 -13.52 1.21 -11.75
N ALA A 245 -13.29 2.29 -12.50
CA ALA A 245 -12.99 2.22 -13.93
C ALA A 245 -11.61 1.67 -14.27
N ARG A 246 -10.68 1.60 -13.32
CA ARG A 246 -9.32 1.09 -13.50
C ARG A 246 -9.16 -0.32 -12.93
N SER A 247 -10.22 -1.12 -12.97
CA SER A 247 -10.32 -2.42 -12.28
C SER A 247 -9.31 -3.48 -12.74
N THR A 248 -8.49 -3.25 -13.76
CA THR A 248 -7.39 -4.15 -14.17
C THR A 248 -6.01 -3.69 -13.68
N TRP A 249 -5.93 -2.55 -12.98
CA TRP A 249 -4.69 -1.98 -12.43
C TRP A 249 -4.39 -2.48 -11.01
N HIS A 250 -5.01 -3.58 -10.59
CA HIS A 250 -4.72 -4.22 -9.31
C HIS A 250 -3.46 -5.09 -9.41
N LEU A 251 -2.85 -5.37 -8.26
CA LEU A 251 -1.68 -6.23 -8.15
C LEU A 251 -2.00 -7.66 -8.62
N TYR A 252 -1.11 -8.21 -9.45
CA TYR A 252 -1.22 -9.54 -10.07
C TYR A 252 -2.49 -9.72 -10.91
N SER A 253 -2.84 -8.72 -11.73
CA SER A 253 -4.02 -8.76 -12.61
C SER A 253 -3.86 -9.59 -13.87
N LYS A 254 -2.62 -9.93 -14.26
CA LYS A 254 -2.37 -10.66 -15.50
C LYS A 254 -2.64 -12.15 -15.30
N PRO A 255 -3.17 -12.88 -16.31
CA PRO A 255 -3.40 -14.33 -16.20
C PRO A 255 -2.16 -15.14 -15.79
N ARG A 256 -0.96 -14.73 -16.24
CA ARG A 256 0.31 -15.37 -15.88
C ARG A 256 0.68 -15.23 -14.39
N GLU A 257 0.05 -14.30 -13.68
CA GLU A 257 0.29 -13.98 -12.26
C GLU A 257 -0.79 -14.57 -11.34
N ALA A 258 -1.69 -15.41 -11.87
CA ALA A 258 -2.82 -15.96 -11.13
C ALA A 258 -2.40 -16.72 -9.85
N ALA A 259 -1.27 -17.42 -9.88
CA ALA A 259 -0.74 -18.12 -8.71
C ALA A 259 -0.26 -17.14 -7.62
N GLN A 260 0.42 -16.06 -8.00
CA GLN A 260 0.84 -14.99 -7.09
C GLN A 260 -0.39 -14.26 -6.51
N ARG A 261 -1.40 -14.01 -7.35
CA ARG A 261 -2.68 -13.42 -6.97
C ARG A 261 -3.36 -14.24 -5.87
N GLU A 262 -3.51 -15.55 -6.08
CA GLU A 262 -4.13 -16.45 -5.11
C GLU A 262 -3.35 -16.49 -3.79
N ARG A 263 -2.02 -16.61 -3.85
CA ARG A 263 -1.14 -16.58 -2.66
C ARG A 263 -1.29 -15.30 -1.86
N LEU A 264 -1.22 -14.15 -2.52
CA LEU A 264 -1.36 -12.84 -1.88
C LEU A 264 -2.71 -12.70 -1.18
N LEU A 265 -3.80 -13.06 -1.88
CA LEU A 265 -5.14 -13.02 -1.32
C LEU A 265 -5.26 -13.91 -0.08
N ASN A 266 -4.76 -15.13 -0.15
CA ASN A 266 -4.86 -16.10 0.93
C ASN A 266 -4.00 -15.72 2.13
N VAL A 267 -2.79 -15.17 1.94
CA VAL A 267 -1.97 -14.71 3.07
C VAL A 267 -2.61 -13.51 3.75
N LEU A 268 -3.16 -12.54 3.01
CA LEU A 268 -3.85 -11.40 3.60
C LEU A 268 -5.09 -11.83 4.38
N GLY A 269 -5.90 -12.72 3.81
CA GLY A 269 -7.11 -13.25 4.48
C GLY A 269 -6.80 -14.06 5.72
N LYS A 270 -5.77 -14.92 5.68
CA LYS A 270 -5.32 -15.73 6.83
C LYS A 270 -4.96 -14.87 8.04
N HIS A 271 -4.41 -13.68 7.79
CA HIS A 271 -3.90 -12.79 8.82
C HIS A 271 -4.86 -11.65 9.17
N ASN A 272 -6.10 -11.65 8.67
CA ASN A 272 -7.07 -10.57 8.87
C ASN A 272 -6.48 -9.18 8.62
N ALA A 273 -5.71 -9.05 7.53
CA ALA A 273 -4.94 -7.85 7.26
C ALA A 273 -5.83 -6.62 6.95
N VAL A 274 -5.37 -5.45 7.37
CA VAL A 274 -5.81 -4.15 6.84
C VAL A 274 -4.79 -3.71 5.79
N VAL A 275 -5.18 -3.81 4.52
CA VAL A 275 -4.39 -3.35 3.38
C VAL A 275 -4.61 -1.85 3.20
N LEU A 276 -3.53 -1.07 3.17
CA LEU A 276 -3.54 0.37 2.95
C LEU A 276 -2.90 0.68 1.60
N GLY A 277 -3.58 1.42 0.73
CA GLY A 277 -3.11 1.65 -0.65
C GLY A 277 -3.54 2.99 -1.27
N GLY A 278 -3.27 3.14 -2.56
CA GLY A 278 -3.56 4.34 -3.36
C GLY A 278 -3.77 4.01 -4.84
N HIS A 279 -2.94 4.59 -5.71
CA HIS A 279 -2.76 4.32 -7.15
C HIS A 279 -3.90 4.77 -8.08
N ILE A 280 -5.16 4.55 -7.69
CA ILE A 280 -6.32 4.80 -8.57
C ILE A 280 -6.83 6.24 -8.46
N HIS A 281 -6.31 7.00 -7.50
CA HIS A 281 -6.67 8.38 -7.19
C HIS A 281 -8.13 8.53 -6.74
N LYS A 282 -8.61 7.52 -6.01
CA LYS A 282 -9.97 7.42 -5.48
C LYS A 282 -9.95 6.96 -4.05
N TYR A 283 -11.03 7.22 -3.33
CA TYR A 283 -11.33 6.51 -2.11
C TYR A 283 -11.89 5.13 -2.44
N ASN A 284 -11.40 4.09 -1.77
CA ASN A 284 -12.03 2.78 -1.75
C ASN A 284 -11.96 2.17 -0.35
N LEU A 285 -13.05 1.54 0.07
CA LEU A 285 -13.05 0.65 1.23
C LEU A 285 -13.76 -0.64 0.85
N SER A 286 -13.04 -1.76 0.91
CA SER A 286 -13.58 -3.07 0.56
C SER A 286 -13.24 -4.10 1.63
N ALA A 287 -14.18 -4.97 1.96
CA ALA A 287 -13.91 -6.17 2.77
C ALA A 287 -14.08 -7.40 1.88
N ARG A 288 -13.04 -8.24 1.80
CA ARG A 288 -12.97 -9.32 0.82
C ARG A 288 -12.64 -10.66 1.48
N ARG A 289 -13.52 -11.64 1.27
CA ARG A 289 -13.34 -13.03 1.74
C ARG A 289 -12.31 -13.77 0.91
N THR A 290 -11.66 -14.73 1.55
CA THR A 290 -10.76 -15.72 0.95
C THR A 290 -11.09 -17.10 1.56
N PRO A 291 -10.61 -18.20 0.97
CA PRO A 291 -10.68 -19.52 1.61
C PRO A 291 -10.03 -19.59 3.01
N THR A 292 -9.12 -18.67 3.32
CA THR A 292 -8.33 -18.66 4.56
C THR A 292 -8.76 -17.62 5.58
N GLY A 293 -9.73 -16.76 5.26
CA GLY A 293 -10.21 -15.70 6.13
C GLY A 293 -10.76 -14.51 5.36
N ARG A 294 -10.52 -13.30 5.85
CA ARG A 294 -10.99 -12.05 5.24
C ARG A 294 -9.92 -10.99 5.44
N PHE A 295 -9.81 -10.05 4.51
CA PHE A 295 -9.03 -8.84 4.74
C PHE A 295 -9.83 -7.60 4.33
N VAL A 296 -9.39 -6.44 4.78
CA VAL A 296 -9.95 -5.14 4.42
C VAL A 296 -8.93 -4.38 3.59
N GLN A 297 -9.38 -3.68 2.54
CA GLN A 297 -8.59 -2.72 1.78
C GLN A 297 -9.14 -1.32 2.00
N LEU A 298 -8.28 -0.39 2.39
CA LEU A 298 -8.55 1.05 2.42
C LEU A 298 -7.56 1.75 1.47
N ALA A 299 -8.09 2.35 0.40
CA ALA A 299 -7.32 3.20 -0.49
C ALA A 299 -7.70 4.67 -0.26
N VAL A 300 -6.69 5.55 -0.24
CA VAL A 300 -6.84 7.00 -0.13
C VAL A 300 -6.07 7.69 -1.25
N ASN A 301 -6.47 8.93 -1.57
CA ASN A 301 -5.83 9.77 -2.57
C ASN A 301 -5.57 11.15 -1.97
N SER A 302 -4.34 11.67 -1.99
CA SER A 302 -3.97 13.01 -1.53
C SER A 302 -3.69 14.00 -2.65
N VAL A 303 -3.98 13.66 -3.92
CA VAL A 303 -4.06 14.61 -5.03
C VAL A 303 -5.29 15.50 -4.84
N ILE A 304 -5.17 16.53 -4.01
CA ILE A 304 -6.25 17.49 -3.70
C ILE A 304 -6.18 18.63 -4.72
N PRO A 305 -7.12 18.76 -5.67
CA PRO A 305 -6.97 19.73 -6.76
C PRO A 305 -7.29 21.17 -6.34
N ARG A 306 -8.10 21.36 -5.28
CA ARG A 306 -8.47 22.65 -4.68
C ARG A 306 -8.88 22.45 -3.21
N PRO A 307 -8.94 23.51 -2.39
CA PRO A 307 -9.07 23.37 -0.93
C PRO A 307 -10.35 22.72 -0.44
N THR A 308 -11.48 23.02 -1.07
CA THR A 308 -12.77 22.45 -0.70
C THR A 308 -13.12 21.40 -1.73
N GLU A 309 -13.18 20.15 -1.29
CA GLU A 309 -13.65 19.03 -2.08
C GLU A 309 -14.87 18.41 -1.43
N LYS A 310 -15.84 18.06 -2.27
CA LYS A 310 -16.99 17.28 -1.86
C LYS A 310 -16.87 15.92 -2.53
N PRO A 311 -16.91 14.82 -1.76
CA PRO A 311 -16.98 13.48 -2.31
C PRO A 311 -18.06 13.38 -3.39
N SER A 312 -17.71 12.78 -4.53
CA SER A 312 -18.62 12.57 -5.66
C SER A 312 -18.48 11.15 -6.22
N ASN A 313 -19.34 10.77 -7.17
CA ASN A 313 -19.39 9.40 -7.72
C ASN A 313 -19.46 8.32 -6.63
N ILE A 314 -20.25 8.56 -5.59
CA ILE A 314 -20.34 7.69 -4.41
C ILE A 314 -21.07 6.40 -4.78
N LEU A 315 -20.40 5.27 -4.59
CA LEU A 315 -20.98 3.93 -4.66
C LEU A 315 -20.80 3.27 -3.30
N GLU A 316 -21.87 2.73 -2.71
CA GLU A 316 -21.84 2.14 -1.37
C GLU A 316 -22.75 0.90 -1.28
N GLY A 317 -22.23 -0.14 -0.62
CA GLY A 317 -22.90 -1.42 -0.43
C GLY A 317 -22.51 -2.46 -1.47
N VAL A 318 -22.58 -3.74 -1.08
CA VAL A 318 -22.19 -4.88 -1.94
C VAL A 318 -22.94 -4.93 -3.27
N GLY A 319 -24.19 -4.47 -3.30
CA GLY A 319 -24.98 -4.38 -4.54
C GLY A 319 -24.46 -3.34 -5.54
N GLN A 320 -23.56 -2.45 -5.13
CA GLN A 320 -22.86 -1.51 -6.01
C GLN A 320 -21.51 -2.04 -6.48
N TYR A 321 -21.04 -3.18 -5.96
CA TYR A 321 -19.86 -3.85 -6.50
C TYR A 321 -20.26 -4.66 -7.75
N THR A 322 -20.50 -3.95 -8.85
CA THR A 322 -20.91 -4.56 -10.13
C THR A 322 -19.91 -4.20 -11.24
N PRO A 323 -19.96 -4.90 -12.39
CA PRO A 323 -19.20 -4.49 -13.57
C PRO A 323 -19.49 -3.06 -14.03
N ASP A 324 -20.65 -2.49 -13.70
CA ASP A 324 -21.04 -1.14 -14.11
C ASP A 324 -20.33 -0.02 -13.34
N GLN A 325 -19.54 -0.35 -12.30
CA GLN A 325 -18.63 0.59 -11.63
C GLN A 325 -17.73 1.32 -12.63
N ILE A 326 -17.41 0.72 -13.78
CA ILE A 326 -16.57 1.37 -14.78
C ILE A 326 -17.19 2.65 -15.36
N SER A 327 -18.51 2.80 -15.23
CA SER A 327 -19.28 3.94 -15.76
C SER A 327 -18.98 5.24 -15.01
N VAL A 328 -18.29 5.18 -13.86
CA VAL A 328 -17.79 6.38 -13.16
C VAL A 328 -16.77 7.15 -14.00
N GLU A 329 -16.07 6.48 -14.94
CA GLU A 329 -15.19 7.10 -15.91
C GLU A 329 -15.39 6.46 -17.30
N PRO A 330 -16.47 6.81 -18.02
CA PRO A 330 -16.91 6.08 -19.21
C PRO A 330 -15.96 6.21 -20.40
N LYS A 331 -15.02 7.16 -20.36
CA LYS A 331 -14.02 7.38 -21.41
C LYS A 331 -12.68 6.72 -21.11
N PHE A 332 -12.53 6.10 -19.95
CA PHE A 332 -11.28 5.47 -19.56
C PHE A 332 -11.08 4.17 -20.35
N SER A 333 -10.02 4.10 -21.16
CA SER A 333 -9.55 2.91 -21.89
C SER A 333 -10.69 2.05 -22.48
N PRO A 334 -11.41 2.56 -23.50
CA PRO A 334 -12.56 1.86 -24.07
C PRO A 334 -12.19 0.46 -24.58
N ASP A 335 -10.98 0.29 -25.12
CA ASP A 335 -10.51 -0.99 -25.67
C ASP A 335 -10.35 -2.10 -24.62
N THR A 336 -10.30 -1.74 -23.32
CA THR A 336 -10.18 -2.72 -22.22
C THR A 336 -11.47 -2.88 -21.41
N GLU A 337 -12.59 -2.32 -21.86
CA GLU A 337 -13.87 -2.36 -21.13
C GLU A 337 -14.31 -3.78 -20.77
N ALA A 338 -14.24 -4.72 -21.72
CA ALA A 338 -14.65 -6.11 -21.49
C ALA A 338 -13.82 -6.78 -20.39
N GLU A 339 -12.49 -6.60 -20.42
CA GLU A 339 -11.57 -7.16 -19.41
C GLU A 339 -11.83 -6.56 -18.02
N ARG A 340 -12.06 -5.24 -17.96
CA ARG A 340 -12.35 -4.52 -16.73
C ARG A 340 -13.66 -4.96 -16.08
N ARG A 341 -14.71 -5.15 -16.89
CA ARG A 341 -15.98 -5.71 -16.42
C ARG A 341 -15.82 -7.14 -15.93
N ALA A 342 -15.05 -7.96 -16.64
CA ALA A 342 -14.78 -9.34 -16.25
C ALA A 342 -14.03 -9.42 -14.92
N ALA A 343 -13.03 -8.56 -14.68
CA ALA A 343 -12.30 -8.50 -13.41
C ALA A 343 -13.23 -8.21 -12.22
N LEU A 344 -14.13 -7.24 -12.37
CA LEU A 344 -15.13 -6.91 -11.33
C LEU A 344 -16.14 -8.03 -11.13
N ALA A 345 -16.63 -8.65 -12.22
CA ALA A 345 -17.57 -9.77 -12.14
C ALA A 345 -16.96 -10.98 -11.42
N ALA A 346 -15.68 -11.28 -11.69
CA ALA A 346 -14.96 -12.39 -11.06
C ALA A 346 -14.71 -12.14 -9.57
N GLU A 347 -14.51 -10.89 -9.16
CA GLU A 347 -14.24 -10.53 -7.77
C GLU A 347 -15.52 -10.39 -6.92
N ALA A 348 -16.64 -9.99 -7.53
CA ALA A 348 -17.89 -9.68 -6.83
C ALA A 348 -18.38 -10.74 -5.82
N PRO A 349 -18.31 -12.07 -6.09
CA PRO A 349 -18.77 -13.09 -5.13
C PRO A 349 -17.99 -13.12 -3.81
N PHE A 350 -16.82 -12.50 -3.75
CA PHE A 350 -15.95 -12.46 -2.58
C PHE A 350 -16.07 -11.17 -1.76
N ILE A 351 -16.85 -10.19 -2.23
CA ILE A 351 -16.97 -8.89 -1.60
C ILE A 351 -18.12 -8.88 -0.58
N ASP A 352 -17.78 -8.56 0.67
CA ASP A 352 -18.75 -8.44 1.78
C ASP A 352 -19.04 -6.98 2.16
N HIS A 353 -18.18 -6.06 1.76
CA HIS A 353 -18.34 -4.63 1.95
C HIS A 353 -17.70 -3.89 0.80
N PHE A 354 -18.34 -2.81 0.35
CA PHE A 354 -17.81 -1.98 -0.72
C PHE A 354 -18.22 -0.52 -0.57
N GLU A 355 -17.24 0.36 -0.72
CA GLU A 355 -17.40 1.80 -0.90
C GLU A 355 -16.40 2.32 -1.93
N TYR A 356 -16.83 3.30 -2.71
CA TYR A 356 -16.02 4.04 -3.67
C TYR A 356 -16.46 5.50 -3.73
N ALA A 357 -15.52 6.41 -3.90
CA ALA A 357 -15.83 7.81 -4.25
C ALA A 357 -14.62 8.54 -4.85
N ASP A 358 -14.93 9.60 -5.60
CA ASP A 358 -14.01 10.70 -5.88
C ASP A 358 -13.91 11.58 -4.64
N ALA A 359 -13.00 11.22 -3.74
CA ALA A 359 -12.81 11.91 -2.46
C ALA A 359 -11.32 12.06 -2.14
N PRO A 360 -10.61 13.01 -2.81
CA PRO A 360 -9.24 13.32 -2.44
C PRO A 360 -9.19 13.90 -1.01
N GLY A 361 -8.10 13.63 -0.29
CA GLY A 361 -7.92 13.98 1.11
C GLY A 361 -6.91 13.07 1.81
N TYR A 362 -7.23 12.64 3.02
CA TYR A 362 -6.37 11.78 3.83
C TYR A 362 -7.19 11.01 4.88
N ALA A 363 -6.56 10.06 5.58
CA ALA A 363 -7.19 9.38 6.70
C ALA A 363 -6.37 9.53 8.00
N VAL A 364 -7.06 9.51 9.13
CA VAL A 364 -6.49 9.26 10.45
C VAL A 364 -6.94 7.88 10.89
N ILE A 365 -6.01 6.98 11.12
CA ILE A 365 -6.29 5.62 11.59
C ILE A 365 -5.91 5.54 13.06
N SER A 366 -6.84 5.09 13.90
CA SER A 366 -6.65 4.94 15.34
C SER A 366 -6.73 3.47 15.73
N VAL A 367 -5.72 2.98 16.42
CA VAL A 367 -5.67 1.65 17.02
C VAL A 367 -5.90 1.80 18.52
N LYS A 368 -6.98 1.20 19.02
CA LYS A 368 -7.36 1.25 20.44
C LYS A 368 -7.75 -0.14 20.92
N GLY A 369 -6.91 -0.75 21.75
CA GLY A 369 -7.08 -2.15 22.17
C GLY A 369 -7.33 -3.11 21.00
N ASP A 370 -8.56 -3.62 20.87
CA ASP A 370 -8.99 -4.56 19.81
C ASP A 370 -9.67 -3.89 18.61
N SER A 371 -9.67 -2.56 18.57
CA SER A 371 -10.37 -1.78 17.54
C SER A 371 -9.40 -0.97 16.69
N VAL A 372 -9.71 -0.91 15.39
CA VAL A 372 -9.05 -0.09 14.40
C VAL A 372 -10.13 0.73 13.72
N GLU A 373 -10.09 2.05 13.88
CA GLU A 373 -11.01 3.00 13.26
C GLU A 373 -10.27 3.88 12.26
N ALA A 374 -10.83 4.06 11.07
CA ALA A 374 -10.39 5.06 10.10
C ALA A 374 -11.36 6.23 10.06
N GLN A 375 -10.83 7.45 10.18
CA GLN A 375 -11.52 8.71 9.93
C GLN A 375 -11.02 9.27 8.61
N ILE A 376 -11.91 9.45 7.65
CA ILE A 376 -11.59 9.86 6.28
C ILE A 376 -11.98 11.32 6.12
N TYR A 377 -11.00 12.15 5.78
CA TYR A 377 -11.13 13.57 5.56
C TYR A 377 -11.07 13.85 4.06
N SER A 378 -11.95 14.73 3.55
CA SER A 378 -11.96 15.09 2.13
C SER A 378 -11.58 16.56 1.94
N GLY A 379 -10.73 16.81 0.94
CA GLY A 379 -10.13 18.11 0.68
C GLY A 379 -9.21 18.56 1.83
N LEU A 380 -9.20 19.87 2.06
CA LEU A 380 -8.58 20.51 3.21
C LEU A 380 -9.67 21.03 4.18
N GLY A 381 -9.21 21.58 5.30
CA GLY A 381 -10.03 22.19 6.35
C GLY A 381 -10.45 21.22 7.45
N LYS A 382 -9.82 20.03 7.54
CA LYS A 382 -10.18 18.96 8.48
C LYS A 382 -11.65 18.55 8.34
N THR A 383 -12.15 18.53 7.10
CA THR A 383 -13.54 18.15 6.79
C THR A 383 -13.70 16.64 6.88
N LEU A 384 -14.08 16.15 8.06
CA LEU A 384 -14.41 14.74 8.27
C LEU A 384 -15.60 14.34 7.39
N TRP A 385 -15.39 13.36 6.52
CA TRP A 385 -16.43 12.81 5.65
C TRP A 385 -17.05 11.55 6.25
N ARG A 386 -16.23 10.57 6.63
CA ARG A 386 -16.69 9.28 7.12
C ARG A 386 -15.80 8.75 8.24
N THR A 387 -16.41 7.99 9.13
CA THR A 387 -15.73 7.15 10.12
C THR A 387 -16.08 5.69 9.87
N ARG A 388 -15.09 4.81 9.95
CA ARG A 388 -15.21 3.38 9.64
C ARG A 388 -14.47 2.52 10.66
N ASP A 389 -15.19 1.59 11.28
CA ASP A 389 -14.61 0.55 12.12
C ASP A 389 -14.07 -0.57 11.21
N LEU A 390 -12.76 -0.55 10.96
CA LEU A 390 -12.09 -1.54 10.11
C LEU A 390 -12.08 -2.92 10.80
N SER A 391 -12.04 -2.97 12.13
CA SER A 391 -12.09 -4.23 12.87
C SER A 391 -13.45 -4.90 12.77
N ALA A 392 -14.54 -4.13 12.75
CA ALA A 392 -15.88 -4.67 12.49
C ALA A 392 -15.98 -5.29 11.09
N LEU A 393 -15.40 -4.65 10.07
CA LEU A 393 -15.35 -5.17 8.70
C LEU A 393 -14.55 -6.48 8.60
N LEU A 394 -13.47 -6.61 9.37
CA LEU A 394 -12.72 -7.88 9.48
C LEU A 394 -13.56 -8.99 10.13
N ARG A 395 -14.31 -8.66 11.20
CA ARG A 395 -15.13 -9.61 11.99
C ARG A 395 -16.50 -9.97 11.39
N GLY A 396 -16.92 -9.40 10.27
CA GLY A 396 -18.24 -9.63 9.67
C GLY A 396 -18.66 -11.11 9.60
N PRO A 397 -19.97 -11.42 9.49
CA PRO A 397 -20.47 -12.78 9.65
C PRO A 397 -19.70 -13.77 8.77
N LEU A 398 -19.22 -14.86 9.37
CA LEU A 398 -18.73 -16.00 8.62
C LEU A 398 -19.93 -16.55 7.84
N ALA A 399 -19.83 -16.61 6.51
CA ALA A 399 -20.83 -17.30 5.72
C ALA A 399 -20.90 -18.74 6.25
N GLN A 400 -22.09 -19.14 6.70
CA GLN A 400 -22.36 -20.54 7.01
C GLN A 400 -22.19 -21.31 5.69
N GLY A 401 -21.10 -22.09 5.61
CA GLY A 401 -20.87 -23.05 4.54
C GLY A 401 -21.65 -24.33 4.78
#